data_AF-A0AAW9KX83-F1
#
_entry.id   AF-A0AAW9KX83-F1
#
_cell.length_a   1.000
_cell.length_b   1.000
_cell.length_c   1.000
_cell.angle_alpha   90.00
_cell.angle_beta   90.00
_cell.angle_gamma   90.00
#
_symmetry.space_group_name_H-M   'P 1'
#
loop_
_entity.id
_entity.type
_entity.pdbx_description
1 polymer ?
#
loop_
_entity_poly.entity_id
_entity_poly.type
_entity_poly.pdbx_seq_one_letter_code
_entity_poly.pdbx_strand_id
1 'polypeptide(L)'
;MSQPDPDSSVYLGAFVTTTLLVSWTIALVTIGNTVPAYTTPLIMVVPAVVTLALRRIQGDSIIQTIKTSVSGTTGSALLFAVIYPVLFIGVAALVALSSGLGTYQPGANNAISQVIKQGGIALVPVFIVLNMALMYGEELGWRGYLLPQLTARWERVSATAAVGVVWGLYHSAFLYTAATVLGVANPC
;
A
#
# COMPACT_ATOMS: atom_id res chain seq x y z
N MET A 1 31.77 -6.03 8.90
CA MET A 1 30.66 -5.99 7.93
C MET A 1 30.54 -7.38 7.33
N SER A 2 29.54 -8.17 7.74
CA SER A 2 29.26 -9.47 7.14
C SER A 2 28.73 -9.25 5.73
N GLN A 3 29.35 -9.90 4.74
CA GLN A 3 28.84 -9.93 3.37
C GLN A 3 27.38 -10.45 3.39
N PRO A 4 26.44 -9.81 2.67
CA PRO A 4 25.06 -10.27 2.63
C PRO A 4 24.98 -11.66 2.00
N ASP A 5 24.19 -12.54 2.60
CA ASP A 5 23.92 -13.90 2.10
C ASP A 5 23.46 -13.84 0.63
N PRO A 6 24.16 -14.49 -0.31
CA PRO A 6 23.84 -14.46 -1.73
C PRO A 6 22.40 -14.92 -2.02
N ASP A 7 21.86 -15.84 -1.21
CA ASP A 7 20.48 -16.32 -1.36
C ASP A 7 19.47 -15.20 -1.09
N SER A 8 19.77 -14.29 -0.18
CA SER A 8 18.89 -13.16 0.15
C SER A 8 18.66 -12.24 -1.04
N SER A 9 19.62 -12.10 -1.95
CA SER A 9 19.50 -11.19 -3.10
C SER A 9 18.56 -11.78 -4.17
N VAL A 10 18.58 -13.11 -4.32
CA VAL A 10 17.63 -13.85 -5.17
C VAL A 10 16.21 -13.68 -4.65
N TYR A 11 15.98 -13.85 -3.34
CA TYR A 11 14.66 -13.68 -2.74
C TYR A 11 14.14 -12.25 -2.82
N LEU A 12 15.02 -11.25 -2.69
CA LEU A 12 14.65 -9.85 -2.89
C LEU A 12 14.20 -9.59 -4.34
N GLY A 13 14.97 -10.05 -5.32
CA GLY A 13 14.59 -9.95 -6.73
C GLY A 13 13.30 -10.70 -7.05
N ALA A 14 13.11 -11.89 -6.46
CA ALA A 14 11.90 -12.68 -6.59
C ALA A 14 10.68 -11.96 -6.01
N PHE A 15 10.82 -11.31 -4.84
CA PHE A 15 9.74 -10.51 -4.24
C PHE A 15 9.31 -9.38 -5.16
N VAL A 16 10.26 -8.56 -5.62
CA VAL A 16 9.97 -7.40 -6.47
C VAL A 16 9.32 -7.87 -7.77
N THR A 17 9.93 -8.83 -8.46
CA THR A 17 9.45 -9.31 -9.77
C THR A 17 8.08 -9.97 -9.65
N THR A 18 7.87 -10.84 -8.68
CA THR A 18 6.59 -11.53 -8.49
C THR A 18 5.49 -10.55 -8.11
N THR A 19 5.76 -9.63 -7.18
CA THR A 19 4.78 -8.63 -6.75
C THR A 19 4.35 -7.75 -7.93
N LEU A 20 5.31 -7.24 -8.71
CA LEU A 20 5.00 -6.41 -9.89
C LEU A 20 4.21 -7.18 -10.94
N LEU A 21 4.68 -8.37 -11.34
CA LEU A 21 4.01 -9.16 -12.38
C LEU A 21 2.60 -9.58 -11.98
N VAL A 22 2.39 -10.04 -10.75
CA VAL A 22 1.07 -10.46 -10.27
C VAL A 22 0.13 -9.26 -10.20
N SER A 23 0.56 -8.14 -9.61
CA SER A 23 -0.28 -6.93 -9.51
C SER A 23 -0.61 -6.33 -10.87
N TRP A 24 0.34 -6.29 -11.81
CA TRP A 24 0.10 -5.84 -13.18
C TRP A 24 -0.84 -6.78 -13.93
N THR A 25 -0.67 -8.09 -13.77
CA THR A 25 -1.56 -9.08 -14.39
C THR A 25 -2.98 -8.91 -13.88
N ILE A 26 -3.17 -8.76 -12.56
CA ILE A 26 -4.51 -8.53 -11.98
C ILE A 26 -5.11 -7.24 -12.56
N ALA A 27 -4.36 -6.14 -12.60
CA ALA A 27 -4.85 -4.89 -13.17
C ALA A 27 -5.28 -5.04 -14.64
N LEU A 28 -4.39 -5.58 -15.49
CA LEU A 28 -4.61 -5.72 -16.93
C LEU A 28 -5.72 -6.71 -17.28
N VAL A 29 -5.91 -7.76 -16.49
CA VAL A 29 -6.93 -8.80 -16.73
C VAL A 29 -8.30 -8.39 -16.19
N THR A 30 -8.35 -7.69 -15.05
CA THR A 30 -9.62 -7.38 -14.38
C THR A 30 -10.23 -6.06 -14.82
N ILE A 31 -9.41 -5.10 -15.27
CA ILE A 31 -9.88 -3.79 -15.71
C ILE A 31 -10.12 -3.84 -17.22
N GLY A 32 -11.39 -3.99 -17.59
CA GLY A 32 -11.87 -3.95 -18.98
C GLY A 32 -12.56 -2.62 -19.28
N ASN A 33 -13.90 -2.63 -19.30
CA ASN A 33 -14.71 -1.42 -19.53
C ASN A 33 -15.08 -0.66 -18.25
N THR A 34 -14.80 -1.25 -17.09
CA THR A 34 -15.04 -0.68 -15.76
C THR A 34 -13.90 -1.09 -14.85
N VAL A 35 -13.77 -0.44 -13.69
CA VAL A 35 -12.86 -0.85 -12.61
C VAL A 35 -13.68 -1.65 -11.59
N PRO A 36 -13.59 -2.99 -11.56
CA PRO A 36 -14.35 -3.79 -10.61
C PRO A 36 -13.94 -3.48 -9.17
N ALA A 37 -14.91 -3.51 -8.25
CA ALA A 37 -14.67 -3.22 -6.83
C ALA A 37 -13.70 -4.20 -6.15
N TYR A 38 -13.55 -5.41 -6.69
CA TYR A 38 -12.64 -6.43 -6.16
C TYR A 38 -11.19 -6.27 -6.65
N THR A 39 -10.93 -5.49 -7.69
CA THR A 39 -9.57 -5.37 -8.26
C THR A 39 -8.60 -4.76 -7.27
N THR A 40 -8.98 -3.65 -6.64
CA THR A 40 -8.16 -2.97 -5.62
C THR A 40 -7.79 -3.89 -4.47
N PRO A 41 -8.72 -4.51 -3.72
CA PRO A 41 -8.36 -5.36 -2.60
C PRO A 41 -7.52 -6.58 -2.99
N LEU A 42 -7.71 -7.13 -4.20
CA LEU A 42 -6.86 -8.22 -4.70
C LEU A 42 -5.41 -7.78 -4.90
N ILE A 43 -5.19 -6.58 -5.46
CA ILE A 43 -3.85 -6.01 -5.65
C ILE A 43 -3.20 -5.73 -4.29
N MET A 44 -3.95 -5.15 -3.33
CA MET A 44 -3.46 -4.78 -2.00
C MET A 44 -2.92 -5.99 -1.20
N VAL A 45 -3.45 -7.20 -1.40
CA VAL A 45 -2.97 -8.39 -0.68
C VAL A 45 -1.76 -9.06 -1.31
N VAL A 46 -1.39 -8.70 -2.56
CA VAL A 46 -0.26 -9.32 -3.28
C VAL A 46 1.06 -9.25 -2.50
N PRO A 47 1.49 -8.07 -1.98
CA PRO A 47 2.78 -7.98 -1.27
C PRO A 47 2.83 -8.88 -0.03
N ALA A 48 1.73 -9.01 0.71
CA ALA A 48 1.62 -9.95 1.84
C ALA A 48 1.72 -11.40 1.38
N VAL A 49 0.96 -11.81 0.36
CA VAL A 49 0.96 -13.19 -0.12
C VAL A 49 2.36 -13.60 -0.59
N VAL A 50 3.02 -12.74 -1.38
CA VAL A 50 4.39 -12.99 -1.86
C VAL A 50 5.37 -13.06 -0.69
N THR A 51 5.26 -12.14 0.28
CA THR A 51 6.09 -12.17 1.50
C THR A 51 5.95 -13.48 2.26
N LEU A 52 4.72 -13.91 2.53
CA LEU A 52 4.44 -15.11 3.29
C LEU A 52 4.91 -16.37 2.54
N ALA A 53 4.74 -16.41 1.22
CA ALA A 53 5.23 -17.50 0.38
C ALA A 53 6.77 -17.59 0.42
N LEU A 54 7.48 -16.47 0.23
CA LEU A 54 8.94 -16.45 0.26
C LEU A 54 9.49 -16.79 1.63
N ARG A 55 8.91 -16.24 2.71
CA ARG A 55 9.27 -16.58 4.09
C ARG A 55 9.07 -18.07 4.37
N ARG A 56 7.94 -18.64 3.90
CA ARG A 56 7.67 -20.06 4.07
C ARG A 56 8.68 -20.95 3.31
N ILE A 57 9.13 -20.52 2.13
CA ILE A 57 10.18 -21.17 1.33
C ILE A 57 11.54 -21.08 2.05
N GLN A 58 11.84 -19.95 2.68
CA GLN A 58 13.03 -19.73 3.50
C GLN A 58 13.03 -20.56 4.81
N GLY A 59 11.94 -21.28 5.11
CA GLY A 59 11.79 -22.07 6.32
C GLY A 59 11.23 -21.29 7.52
N ASP A 60 10.91 -20.01 7.34
CA ASP A 60 10.35 -19.16 8.40
C ASP A 60 8.89 -19.52 8.69
N SER A 61 8.50 -19.35 9.96
CA SER A 61 7.10 -19.47 10.38
C SER A 61 6.30 -18.24 9.97
N ILE A 62 5.13 -18.47 9.34
CA ILE A 62 4.16 -17.42 8.95
C ILE A 62 3.71 -16.63 10.18
N ILE A 63 3.41 -17.33 11.28
CA ILE A 63 2.93 -16.69 12.52
C ILE A 63 4.02 -15.79 13.10
N GLN A 64 5.27 -16.25 13.09
CA GLN A 64 6.39 -15.47 13.60
C GLN A 64 6.66 -14.24 12.71
N THR A 65 6.50 -14.38 11.39
CA THR A 65 6.62 -13.26 10.44
C THR A 65 5.59 -12.17 10.73
N ILE A 66 4.33 -12.55 10.94
CA ILE A 66 3.25 -11.61 11.28
C ILE A 66 3.53 -10.96 12.64
N LYS A 67 3.90 -11.75 13.66
CA LYS A 67 4.18 -11.26 15.01
C LYS A 67 5.34 -10.28 15.03
N THR A 68 6.41 -10.57 14.30
CA THR A 68 7.60 -9.69 14.22
C THR A 68 7.31 -8.41 13.45
N SER A 69 6.44 -8.46 12.43
CA SER A 69 6.02 -7.27 11.67
C SER A 69 5.25 -6.26 12.52
N VAL A 70 4.57 -6.68 13.59
CA VAL A 70 3.80 -5.78 14.46
C VAL A 70 4.53 -5.43 15.76
N SER A 71 5.49 -6.25 16.18
CA SER A 71 6.28 -6.03 17.39
C SER A 71 7.24 -4.86 17.21
N GLY A 72 7.16 -3.85 18.08
CA GLY A 72 7.99 -2.64 18.00
C GLY A 72 7.22 -1.37 17.67
N THR A 73 5.90 -1.48 17.46
CA THR A 73 5.01 -0.31 17.34
C THR A 73 4.91 0.42 18.67
N THR A 74 5.42 1.65 18.75
CA THR A 74 5.34 2.49 19.95
C THR A 74 4.12 3.42 19.90
N GLY A 75 3.63 3.86 21.06
CA GLY A 75 2.50 4.81 21.13
C GLY A 75 2.78 6.13 20.39
N SER A 76 4.02 6.62 20.48
CA SER A 76 4.46 7.82 19.74
C SER A 76 4.49 7.60 18.23
N ALA A 77 4.86 6.41 17.76
CA ALA A 77 4.82 6.06 16.34
C ALA A 77 3.39 6.01 15.81
N LEU A 78 2.45 5.46 16.59
CA LEU A 78 1.02 5.47 16.25
C LEU A 78 0.46 6.89 16.22
N LEU A 79 0.82 7.71 17.21
CA LEU A 79 0.41 9.11 17.24
C LEU A 79 0.92 9.86 16.02
N PHE A 80 2.19 9.68 15.66
CA PHE A 80 2.76 10.25 14.45
C PHE A 80 2.04 9.77 13.18
N ALA A 81 1.75 8.47 13.08
CA ALA A 81 1.05 7.88 11.92
C ALA A 81 -0.35 8.47 11.69
N VAL A 82 -1.01 8.95 12.74
CA VAL A 82 -2.33 9.61 12.65
C VAL A 82 -2.20 11.12 12.47
N ILE A 83 -1.38 11.77 13.30
CA ILE A 83 -1.27 13.23 13.32
C ILE A 83 -0.62 13.76 12.04
N TYR A 84 0.45 13.12 11.57
CA TYR A 84 1.21 13.63 10.42
C TYR A 84 0.35 13.73 9.15
N PRO A 85 -0.40 12.69 8.71
CA PRO A 85 -1.27 12.82 7.54
C PRO A 85 -2.36 13.88 7.71
N VAL A 86 -2.97 13.97 8.90
CA VAL A 86 -4.01 14.98 9.19
C VAL A 86 -3.45 16.39 9.09
N LEU A 87 -2.29 16.64 9.70
CA LEU A 87 -1.62 17.93 9.61
C LEU A 87 -1.20 18.25 8.18
N PHE A 88 -0.62 17.30 7.46
CA PHE A 88 -0.18 17.49 6.09
C PHE A 88 -1.35 17.84 5.16
N ILE A 89 -2.45 17.06 5.22
CA ILE A 89 -3.66 17.33 4.43
C ILE A 89 -4.27 18.67 4.83
N GLY A 90 -4.34 18.98 6.13
CA GLY A 90 -4.87 20.25 6.63
C GLY A 90 -4.08 21.46 6.13
N VAL A 91 -2.74 21.39 6.16
CA VAL A 91 -1.87 22.44 5.62
C VAL A 91 -2.02 22.56 4.12
N ALA A 92 -2.03 21.46 3.38
CA ALA A 92 -2.24 21.48 1.93
C ALA A 92 -3.60 22.08 1.54
N ALA A 93 -4.66 21.73 2.26
CA ALA A 93 -5.99 22.31 2.06
C ALA A 93 -6.01 23.82 2.37
N LEU A 94 -5.38 24.25 3.47
CA LEU A 94 -5.27 25.66 3.82
C LEU A 94 -4.55 26.46 2.73
N VAL A 95 -3.43 25.94 2.21
CA VAL A 95 -2.68 26.56 1.12
C VAL A 95 -3.53 26.63 -0.15
N ALA A 96 -4.20 25.55 -0.52
CA ALA A 96 -5.03 25.51 -1.73
C ALA A 96 -6.21 26.50 -1.66
N LEU A 97 -6.88 26.60 -0.50
CA LEU A 97 -8.00 27.51 -0.29
C LEU A 97 -7.55 28.98 -0.21
N SER A 98 -6.45 29.26 0.50
CA SER A 98 -5.95 30.64 0.65
C SER A 98 -5.32 31.19 -0.63
N SER A 99 -4.73 30.34 -1.47
CA SER A 99 -4.18 30.72 -2.78
C SER A 99 -5.23 30.80 -3.90
N GLY A 100 -6.47 30.37 -3.65
CA GLY A 100 -7.51 30.27 -4.68
C GLY A 100 -7.28 29.13 -5.69
N LEU A 101 -6.29 28.26 -5.47
CA LEU A 101 -6.00 27.09 -6.30
C LEU A 101 -7.00 25.95 -6.09
N GLY A 102 -7.81 26.00 -5.03
CA GLY A 102 -8.81 24.99 -4.73
C GLY A 102 -10.11 25.58 -4.19
N THR A 103 -11.20 24.86 -4.42
CA THR A 103 -12.51 25.15 -3.82
C THR A 103 -12.85 24.07 -2.80
N TYR A 104 -13.48 24.45 -1.69
CA TYR A 104 -13.97 23.47 -0.74
C TYR A 104 -15.20 22.76 -1.33
N GLN A 105 -15.01 21.50 -1.73
CA GLN A 105 -16.09 20.64 -2.18
C GLN A 105 -16.28 19.51 -1.17
N PRO A 106 -17.20 19.64 -0.19
CA PRO A 106 -17.51 18.56 0.72
C PRO A 106 -18.17 17.44 -0.09
N GLY A 107 -17.42 16.40 -0.42
CA GLY A 107 -17.92 15.24 -1.15
C GLY A 107 -19.07 14.60 -0.37
N ALA A 108 -20.31 14.84 -0.79
CA ALA A 108 -21.53 14.39 -0.10
C ALA A 108 -21.72 12.85 -0.05
N ASN A 109 -20.77 12.08 -0.58
CA ASN A 109 -20.74 10.62 -0.60
C ASN A 109 -19.36 10.05 -0.23
N ASN A 110 -18.77 10.52 0.89
CA ASN A 110 -17.56 9.87 1.41
C ASN A 110 -17.83 8.40 1.77
N ALA A 111 -16.78 7.55 1.78
CA ALA A 111 -16.94 6.10 1.94
C ALA A 111 -17.71 5.71 3.21
N ILE A 112 -17.52 6.44 4.32
CA ILE A 112 -18.23 6.21 5.59
C ILE A 112 -19.73 6.48 5.42
N SER A 113 -20.11 7.57 4.76
CA SER A 113 -21.52 7.88 4.49
C SER A 113 -22.18 6.81 3.62
N GLN A 114 -21.45 6.21 2.68
CA GLN A 114 -21.96 5.12 1.85
C GLN A 114 -22.19 3.85 2.67
N VAL A 115 -21.25 3.49 3.56
CA VAL A 115 -21.40 2.35 4.47
C VAL A 115 -22.61 2.54 5.39
N ILE A 116 -22.77 3.74 5.97
CA ILE A 116 -23.93 4.05 6.82
C ILE A 116 -25.24 3.96 6.03
N LYS A 117 -25.28 4.47 4.79
CA LYS A 117 -26.47 4.39 3.92
C LYS A 117 -26.84 2.95 3.55
N GLN A 118 -25.84 2.08 3.32
CA GLN A 118 -26.07 0.70 2.84
C GLN A 118 -26.41 -0.29 3.95
N GLY A 119 -25.81 -0.15 5.14
CA GLY A 119 -26.02 -1.12 6.23
C GLY A 119 -25.97 -0.52 7.63
N GLY A 120 -26.10 0.79 7.76
CA GLY A 120 -26.20 1.48 9.05
C GLY A 120 -24.87 1.68 9.75
N ILE A 121 -24.93 2.37 10.89
CA ILE A 121 -23.74 2.73 11.69
C ILE A 121 -23.00 1.51 12.23
N ALA A 122 -23.69 0.37 12.39
CA ALA A 122 -23.11 -0.88 12.90
C ALA A 122 -22.06 -1.49 11.94
N LEU A 123 -22.07 -1.17 10.65
CA LEU A 123 -21.07 -1.66 9.70
C LEU A 123 -19.80 -0.80 9.65
N VAL A 124 -19.80 0.39 10.25
CA VAL A 124 -18.63 1.28 10.24
C VAL A 124 -17.39 0.61 10.87
N PRO A 125 -17.48 -0.06 12.04
CA PRO A 125 -16.34 -0.78 12.61
C PRO A 125 -15.83 -1.90 11.71
N VAL A 126 -16.74 -2.65 11.07
CA VAL A 126 -16.38 -3.73 10.14
C VAL A 126 -15.62 -3.17 8.94
N PHE A 127 -16.14 -2.09 8.34
CA PHE A 127 -15.49 -1.39 7.25
C PHE A 127 -14.07 -0.93 7.62
N ILE A 128 -13.90 -0.32 8.80
CA ILE A 128 -12.60 0.13 9.28
C ILE A 128 -11.63 -1.05 9.42
N VAL A 129 -12.05 -2.13 10.09
CA VAL A 129 -11.20 -3.32 10.31
C VAL A 129 -10.77 -3.96 8.99
N LEU A 130 -11.69 -4.10 8.03
CA LEU A 130 -11.38 -4.67 6.71
C LEU A 130 -10.38 -3.80 5.94
N ASN A 131 -10.56 -2.48 5.93
CA ASN A 131 -9.61 -1.57 5.27
C ASN A 131 -8.24 -1.58 5.97
N MET A 132 -8.21 -1.65 7.30
CA MET A 132 -6.95 -1.80 8.02
C MET A 132 -6.24 -3.10 7.70
N ALA A 133 -6.98 -4.21 7.53
CA ALA A 133 -6.40 -5.50 7.14
C ALA A 133 -5.82 -5.45 5.72
N LEU A 134 -6.52 -4.82 4.77
CA LEU A 134 -6.02 -4.62 3.40
C LEU A 134 -4.77 -3.75 3.38
N MET A 135 -4.79 -2.62 4.09
CA MET A 135 -3.62 -1.75 4.23
C MET A 135 -2.45 -2.50 4.85
N TYR A 136 -2.69 -3.28 5.92
CA TYR A 136 -1.67 -4.11 6.54
C TYR A 136 -1.08 -5.14 5.56
N GLY A 137 -1.88 -5.69 4.64
CA GLY A 137 -1.43 -6.59 3.59
C GLY A 137 -0.32 -5.97 2.72
N GLU A 138 -0.49 -4.73 2.30
CA GLU A 138 0.56 -4.00 1.58
C GLU A 138 1.77 -3.74 2.48
N GLU A 139 1.53 -3.23 3.69
CA GLU A 139 2.60 -2.81 4.58
C GLU A 139 3.49 -3.96 5.07
N LEU A 140 2.93 -5.17 5.17
CA LEU A 140 3.69 -6.39 5.46
C LEU A 140 4.74 -6.67 4.38
N GLY A 141 4.43 -6.41 3.10
CA GLY A 141 5.40 -6.54 2.02
C GLY A 141 6.42 -5.41 2.03
N TRP A 142 5.97 -4.16 2.12
CA TRP A 142 6.85 -2.99 2.01
C TRP A 142 7.74 -2.79 3.23
N ARG A 143 7.14 -2.63 4.42
CA ARG A 143 7.89 -2.41 5.67
C ARG A 143 8.29 -3.71 6.36
N GLY A 144 7.53 -4.79 6.18
CA GLY A 144 7.81 -6.07 6.85
C GLY A 144 8.82 -6.97 6.12
N TYR A 145 9.02 -6.79 4.81
CA TYR A 145 9.91 -7.65 4.01
C TYR A 145 10.95 -6.89 3.19
N LEU A 146 10.52 -5.99 2.30
CA LEU A 146 11.41 -5.34 1.34
C LEU A 146 12.35 -4.33 1.99
N LEU A 147 11.81 -3.40 2.79
CA LEU A 147 12.60 -2.35 3.44
C LEU A 147 13.70 -2.92 4.35
N PRO A 148 13.43 -3.86 5.28
CA PRO A 148 14.47 -4.43 6.14
C PRO A 148 15.62 -5.05 5.34
N GLN A 149 15.30 -5.79 4.28
CA GLN A 149 16.29 -6.43 3.42
C GLN A 149 17.12 -5.45 2.61
N LEU A 150 16.53 -4.33 2.18
CA LEU A 150 17.28 -3.26 1.53
C LEU A 150 18.16 -2.51 2.52
N THR A 151 17.66 -2.19 3.72
CA THR A 151 18.45 -1.51 4.75
C THR A 151 19.60 -2.35 5.31
N ALA A 152 19.57 -3.68 5.14
CA ALA A 152 20.68 -4.56 5.45
C ALA A 152 21.86 -4.41 4.47
N ARG A 153 21.62 -3.82 3.29
CA ARG A 153 22.60 -3.70 2.19
C ARG A 153 22.94 -2.26 1.84
N TRP A 154 21.97 -1.37 1.96
CA TRP A 154 22.03 0.02 1.54
C TRP A 154 21.81 0.94 2.73
N GLU A 155 22.26 2.20 2.59
CA GLU A 155 21.92 3.23 3.56
C GLU A 155 20.41 3.47 3.60
N ARG A 156 19.92 3.94 4.76
CA ARG A 156 18.48 4.10 5.01
C ARG A 156 17.78 4.92 3.93
N VAL A 157 18.38 6.04 3.50
CA VAL A 157 17.81 6.91 2.47
C VAL A 157 17.69 6.20 1.13
N SER A 158 18.76 5.55 0.66
CA SER A 158 18.75 4.78 -0.59
C SER A 158 17.77 3.60 -0.55
N ALA A 159 17.69 2.89 0.58
CA ALA A 159 16.74 1.80 0.77
C ALA A 159 15.29 2.30 0.69
N THR A 160 14.96 3.39 1.40
CA THR A 160 13.63 4.00 1.36
C THR A 160 13.30 4.53 -0.04
N ALA A 161 14.23 5.18 -0.72
CA ALA A 161 14.03 5.68 -2.09
C ALA A 161 13.72 4.54 -3.07
N ALA A 162 14.45 3.43 -2.97
CA ALA A 162 14.20 2.28 -3.83
C ALA A 162 12.88 1.58 -3.55
N VAL A 163 12.46 1.48 -2.28
CA VAL A 163 11.09 1.03 -1.94
C VAL A 163 10.07 1.95 -2.61
N GLY A 164 10.29 3.27 -2.59
CA GLY A 164 9.44 4.24 -3.29
C GLY A 164 9.34 4.02 -4.79
N VAL A 165 10.46 3.71 -5.46
CA VAL A 165 10.47 3.37 -6.89
C VAL A 165 9.67 2.10 -7.18
N VAL A 166 9.91 1.02 -6.42
CA VAL A 166 9.18 -0.24 -6.59
C VAL A 166 7.69 -0.04 -6.32
N TRP A 167 7.34 0.74 -5.29
CA TRP A 167 5.96 1.07 -4.95
C TRP A 167 5.27 1.86 -6.06
N GLY A 168 5.96 2.82 -6.68
CA GLY A 168 5.45 3.57 -7.84
C GLY A 168 5.22 2.66 -9.05
N LEU A 169 6.15 1.75 -9.34
CA LEU A 169 5.99 0.75 -10.40
C LEU A 169 4.84 -0.21 -10.12
N TYR A 170 4.65 -0.64 -8.87
CA TYR A 170 3.52 -1.49 -8.45
C TYR A 170 2.17 -0.83 -8.76
N HIS A 171 2.03 0.49 -8.50
CA HIS A 171 0.80 1.23 -8.80
C HIS A 171 0.59 1.52 -10.29
N SER A 172 1.66 1.55 -11.10
CA SER A 172 1.64 2.07 -12.47
C SER A 172 0.58 1.41 -13.36
N ALA A 173 0.52 0.08 -13.41
CA ALA A 173 -0.42 -0.64 -14.27
C ALA A 173 -1.88 -0.34 -13.87
N PHE A 174 -2.19 -0.44 -12.57
CA PHE A 174 -3.54 -0.15 -12.07
C PHE A 174 -3.95 1.29 -12.38
N LEU A 175 -3.09 2.27 -12.05
CA LEU A 175 -3.38 3.68 -12.28
C LEU A 175 -3.58 3.98 -13.77
N TYR A 176 -2.73 3.43 -14.63
CA TYR A 176 -2.86 3.58 -16.07
C TYR A 176 -4.18 2.99 -16.59
N THR A 177 -4.47 1.72 -16.28
CA THR A 177 -5.70 1.07 -16.75
C THR A 177 -6.95 1.73 -16.19
N ALA A 178 -6.96 2.11 -14.91
CA ALA A 178 -8.09 2.79 -14.30
C ALA A 178 -8.32 4.18 -14.91
N ALA A 179 -7.25 4.95 -15.15
CA ALA A 179 -7.35 6.26 -15.79
C ALA A 179 -7.93 6.18 -17.20
N THR A 180 -7.50 5.20 -17.99
CA THR A 180 -8.03 5.00 -19.36
C THR A 180 -9.52 4.70 -19.37
N VAL A 181 -9.99 3.85 -18.44
CA VAL A 181 -11.41 3.46 -18.35
C VAL A 181 -12.29 4.59 -17.81
N LEU A 182 -11.77 5.37 -16.87
CA LEU A 182 -12.50 6.49 -16.27
C LEU A 182 -12.48 7.75 -17.14
N GLY A 183 -11.79 7.73 -18.29
CA GLY A 183 -11.68 8.87 -19.18
C GLY A 183 -10.99 10.06 -18.53
N VAL A 184 -10.08 9.82 -17.58
CA VAL A 184 -9.29 10.89 -16.95
C VAL A 184 -8.45 11.53 -18.06
N ALA A 185 -8.59 12.84 -18.24
CA ALA A 185 -7.85 13.57 -19.25
C ALA A 185 -6.34 13.30 -19.10
N ASN A 186 -5.67 13.01 -20.21
CA ASN A 186 -4.21 12.93 -20.20
C ASN A 186 -3.68 14.27 -19.67
N PRO A 187 -2.77 14.28 -18.70
CA PRO A 187 -2.19 15.52 -18.18
C PRO A 187 -1.22 16.18 -19.19
N CYS A 188 -1.35 15.91 -20.49
CA CYS A 188 -0.50 16.38 -21.59
C CYS A 188 -1.36 17.03 -22.67
#